data_AF-A0A0G0I5U7-F1
#
_entry.id   AF-A0A0G0I5U7-F1
#
_cell.length_a   1.000
_cell.length_b   1.000
_cell.length_c   1.000
_cell.angle_alpha   90.00
_cell.angle_beta   90.00
_cell.angle_gamma   90.00
#
_symmetry.space_group_name_H-M   'P 1'
#
loop_
_entity.id
_entity.type
_entity.pdbx_description
1 polymer ?
#
loop_
_entity_poly.entity_id
_entity_poly.type
_entity_poly.pdbx_seq_one_letter_code
_entity_poly.pdbx_strand_id
1 'polypeptide(L)'
;IGIIFGDQPILTDANYVHPIARYGFKTKNHVQAKKIKISADANGKFITEFNLRWYGQKARVKFNSTHQGLLCNALAASTIAYFIKVPLCAVVKGIESYTGFDNRFEQKPLKNNWGTVISDCYNANPESMKAAISAFDKMNNNGKKIAVIGDMLELGDREVYWHRNLGKILNKADSINSIILVGSLVKYTQGMLLSDSSVTRVSDWQEAEKVLLEELKASNSLVLVKASHGISLDKLVAKVVA
;
A
#
# COMPACT_ATOMS: atom_id res chain seq x y z
N ILE A 1 21.05 -4.02 -20.86
CA ILE A 1 20.14 -5.08 -20.36
C ILE A 1 18.84 -4.42 -19.93
N GLY A 2 17.69 -4.98 -20.31
CA GLY A 2 16.39 -4.54 -19.81
C GLY A 2 16.08 -5.19 -18.48
N ILE A 3 15.45 -4.46 -17.56
CA ILE A 3 14.99 -4.98 -16.27
C ILE A 3 13.48 -4.75 -16.20
N ILE A 4 12.70 -5.82 -16.09
CA ILE A 4 11.24 -5.76 -16.16
C ILE A 4 10.56 -6.53 -15.03
N PHE A 5 9.36 -6.09 -14.68
CA PHE A 5 8.45 -6.88 -13.85
C PHE A 5 7.87 -8.03 -14.69
N GLY A 6 8.43 -9.22 -14.53
CA GLY A 6 8.13 -10.36 -15.39
C GLY A 6 6.76 -11.00 -15.16
N ASP A 7 6.02 -10.57 -14.14
CA ASP A 7 4.65 -11.05 -13.91
C ASP A 7 3.60 -10.26 -14.71
N GLN A 8 4.01 -9.15 -15.34
CA GLN A 8 3.14 -8.30 -16.15
C GLN A 8 3.22 -8.70 -17.64
N PRO A 9 2.14 -9.23 -18.24
CA PRO A 9 2.17 -9.77 -19.60
C PRO A 9 2.65 -8.77 -20.65
N ILE A 10 2.14 -7.52 -20.60
CA ILE A 10 2.51 -6.48 -21.57
C ILE A 10 4.02 -6.21 -21.62
N LEU A 11 4.74 -6.39 -20.50
CA LEU A 11 6.19 -6.21 -20.47
C LEU A 11 6.93 -7.47 -20.91
N THR A 12 6.37 -8.66 -20.67
CA THR A 12 7.02 -9.91 -21.10
C THR A 12 6.89 -10.17 -22.58
N ASP A 13 5.86 -9.63 -23.19
CA ASP A 13 5.54 -9.83 -24.61
C ASP A 13 6.07 -8.68 -25.49
N ALA A 14 6.61 -7.63 -24.86
CA ALA A 14 7.22 -6.50 -25.56
C ALA A 14 8.50 -6.95 -26.29
N ASN A 15 8.57 -6.64 -27.59
CA ASN A 15 9.76 -6.89 -28.38
C ASN A 15 10.88 -5.93 -27.96
N TYR A 16 11.97 -6.48 -27.43
CA TYR A 16 13.13 -5.71 -26.97
C TYR A 16 14.41 -6.42 -27.40
N VAL A 17 15.26 -5.70 -28.14
CA VAL A 17 16.41 -6.26 -28.85
C VAL A 17 17.58 -6.67 -27.95
N HIS A 18 17.58 -6.24 -26.69
CA HIS A 18 18.63 -6.56 -25.73
C HIS A 18 18.19 -7.62 -24.71
N PRO A 19 19.13 -8.31 -24.04
CA PRO A 19 18.80 -9.26 -22.97
C PRO A 19 17.90 -8.65 -21.90
N ILE A 20 17.03 -9.46 -21.32
CA ILE A 20 16.05 -9.05 -20.29
C ILE A 20 16.29 -9.84 -19.00
N ALA A 21 16.41 -9.11 -17.89
CA ALA A 21 16.30 -9.63 -16.54
C ALA A 21 14.87 -9.43 -16.00
N ARG A 22 14.27 -10.50 -15.49
CA ARG A 22 12.91 -10.49 -14.95
C ARG A 22 12.91 -10.58 -13.44
N TYR A 23 12.17 -9.71 -12.78
CA TYR A 23 11.85 -9.81 -11.35
C TYR A 23 10.36 -10.00 -11.13
N GLY A 24 9.97 -10.62 -10.01
CA GLY A 24 8.55 -10.74 -9.63
C GLY A 24 8.28 -11.87 -8.66
N PHE A 25 7.08 -12.44 -8.70
CA PHE A 25 6.61 -13.47 -7.77
C PHE A 25 6.53 -14.85 -8.42
N LYS A 26 6.39 -14.94 -9.76
CA LYS A 26 6.33 -16.23 -10.47
C LYS A 26 7.71 -16.88 -10.60
N THR A 27 7.71 -18.19 -10.83
CA THR A 27 8.93 -19.03 -10.93
C THR A 27 9.78 -18.75 -12.18
N LYS A 28 9.21 -18.13 -13.20
CA LYS A 28 9.90 -17.75 -14.45
C LYS A 28 10.87 -16.56 -14.30
N ASN A 29 10.84 -15.85 -13.16
CA ASN A 29 11.65 -14.64 -12.94
C ASN A 29 13.04 -15.00 -12.38
N HIS A 30 14.08 -14.24 -12.72
CA HIS A 30 15.43 -14.46 -12.19
C HIS A 30 15.57 -14.02 -10.73
N VAL A 31 14.83 -12.98 -10.35
CA VAL A 31 14.74 -12.47 -8.98
C VAL A 31 13.31 -12.64 -8.48
N GLN A 32 13.14 -13.31 -7.33
CA GLN A 32 11.82 -13.71 -6.83
C GLN A 32 11.65 -13.41 -5.35
N ALA A 33 10.45 -12.97 -4.97
CA ALA A 33 9.96 -13.12 -3.60
C ALA A 33 9.05 -14.35 -3.49
N LYS A 34 9.37 -15.26 -2.57
CA LYS A 34 8.61 -16.50 -2.30
C LYS A 34 8.24 -16.60 -0.83
N LYS A 35 7.21 -17.41 -0.51
CA LYS A 35 6.74 -17.63 0.87
C LYS A 35 6.50 -16.31 1.63
N ILE A 36 5.85 -15.36 0.95
CA ILE A 36 5.57 -14.02 1.47
C ILE A 36 4.59 -14.15 2.63
N LYS A 37 4.95 -13.59 3.79
CA LYS A 37 4.10 -13.52 4.98
C LYS A 37 4.14 -12.11 5.53
N ILE A 38 2.98 -11.60 5.93
CA ILE A 38 2.86 -10.33 6.64
C ILE A 38 2.73 -10.65 8.13
N SER A 39 3.46 -9.93 8.97
CA SER A 39 3.40 -10.03 10.43
C SER A 39 3.71 -8.69 11.07
N ALA A 40 3.37 -8.50 12.33
CA ALA A 40 3.91 -7.40 13.13
C ALA A 40 5.25 -7.82 13.75
N ASP A 41 6.19 -6.89 13.87
CA ASP A 41 7.42 -7.06 14.64
C ASP A 41 7.17 -6.83 16.14
N ALA A 42 8.22 -6.91 16.96
CA ALA A 42 8.13 -6.73 18.41
C ALA A 42 7.63 -5.34 18.84
N ASN A 43 7.73 -4.34 17.95
CA ASN A 43 7.26 -2.98 18.19
C ASN A 43 5.87 -2.73 17.58
N GLY A 44 5.20 -3.77 17.08
CA GLY A 44 3.90 -3.66 16.44
C GLY A 44 3.95 -3.13 15.00
N LYS A 45 5.14 -2.92 14.42
CA LYS A 45 5.27 -2.45 13.04
C LYS A 45 5.07 -3.61 12.08
N PHE A 46 4.23 -3.42 11.07
CA PHE A 46 3.98 -4.46 10.10
C PHE A 46 5.14 -4.62 9.13
N ILE A 47 5.60 -5.84 8.95
CA ILE A 47 6.69 -6.21 8.06
C ILE A 47 6.23 -7.31 7.11
N THR A 48 6.96 -7.45 6.00
CA THR A 48 6.86 -8.58 5.09
C THR A 48 8.09 -9.46 5.22
N GLU A 49 7.91 -10.71 5.64
CA GLU A 49 8.95 -11.73 5.55
C GLU A 49 8.82 -12.50 4.24
N PHE A 50 9.93 -12.71 3.54
CA PHE A 50 9.94 -13.53 2.33
C PHE A 50 11.30 -14.20 2.10
N ASN A 51 11.29 -15.23 1.26
CA ASN A 51 12.48 -15.84 0.73
C ASN A 51 12.84 -15.18 -0.60
N LEU A 52 13.91 -14.40 -0.62
CA LEU A 52 14.51 -13.86 -1.82
C LEU A 52 15.23 -14.99 -2.56
N ARG A 53 14.84 -15.28 -3.80
CA ARG A 53 15.64 -16.07 -4.74
C ARG A 53 16.29 -15.11 -5.71
N TRP A 54 17.60 -15.16 -5.85
CA TRP A 54 18.38 -14.13 -6.53
C TRP A 54 19.53 -14.78 -7.29
N TYR A 55 19.32 -15.02 -8.60
CA TYR A 55 20.30 -15.62 -9.50
C TYR A 55 21.00 -16.87 -8.92
N GLY A 56 20.20 -17.85 -8.49
CA GLY A 56 20.68 -19.10 -7.88
C GLY A 56 20.93 -19.03 -6.37
N GLN A 57 21.16 -17.84 -5.82
CA GLN A 57 21.32 -17.63 -4.39
C GLN A 57 19.96 -17.44 -3.69
N LYS A 58 19.95 -17.62 -2.36
CA LYS A 58 18.74 -17.49 -1.53
C LYS A 58 19.05 -16.81 -0.21
N ALA A 59 18.13 -15.95 0.24
CA ALA A 59 18.17 -15.37 1.58
C ALA A 59 16.75 -15.22 2.12
N ARG A 60 16.61 -15.25 3.45
CA ARG A 60 15.39 -14.78 4.12
C ARG A 60 15.54 -13.28 4.36
N VAL A 61 14.48 -12.53 4.11
CA VAL A 61 14.49 -11.06 4.16
C VAL A 61 13.29 -10.57 4.96
N LYS A 62 13.52 -9.60 5.83
CA LYS A 62 12.48 -8.84 6.55
C LYS A 62 12.34 -7.44 5.96
N PHE A 63 11.31 -7.23 5.16
CA PHE A 63 11.07 -5.94 4.52
C PHE A 63 10.09 -5.09 5.34
N ASN A 64 10.47 -3.84 5.60
CA ASN A 64 9.76 -2.92 6.48
C ASN A 64 8.53 -2.25 5.83
N SER A 65 7.75 -3.02 5.08
CA SER A 65 6.50 -2.59 4.46
C SER A 65 5.69 -3.81 4.05
N THR A 66 4.37 -3.68 4.02
CA THR A 66 3.42 -4.70 3.52
C THR A 66 2.93 -4.41 2.11
N HIS A 67 3.34 -3.28 1.52
CA HIS A 67 2.88 -2.85 0.21
C HIS A 67 3.57 -3.63 -0.90
N GLN A 68 2.81 -4.42 -1.66
CA GLN A 68 3.34 -5.29 -2.71
C GLN A 68 4.12 -4.51 -3.79
N GLY A 69 3.70 -3.29 -4.13
CA GLY A 69 4.43 -2.43 -5.07
C GLY A 69 5.81 -2.02 -4.55
N LEU A 70 5.95 -1.78 -3.24
CA LEU A 70 7.25 -1.45 -2.65
C LEU A 70 8.16 -2.68 -2.61
N LEU A 71 7.60 -3.86 -2.37
CA LEU A 71 8.33 -5.12 -2.50
C LEU A 71 8.80 -5.34 -3.95
N CYS A 72 7.98 -5.04 -4.97
CA CYS A 72 8.40 -5.06 -6.36
C CYS A 72 9.60 -4.12 -6.62
N ASN A 73 9.58 -2.92 -6.05
CA ASN A 73 10.71 -1.98 -6.16
C ASN A 73 11.99 -2.55 -5.52
N ALA A 74 11.89 -3.21 -4.37
CA ALA A 74 13.03 -3.90 -3.75
C ALA A 74 13.57 -5.04 -4.64
N LEU A 75 12.70 -5.80 -5.32
CA LEU A 75 13.12 -6.83 -6.28
C LEU A 75 13.77 -6.23 -7.54
N ALA A 76 13.27 -5.09 -8.03
CA ALA A 76 13.90 -4.35 -9.12
C ALA A 76 15.30 -3.86 -8.72
N ALA A 77 15.42 -3.22 -7.55
CA ALA A 77 16.69 -2.72 -7.01
C ALA A 77 17.71 -3.85 -6.80
N SER A 78 17.29 -4.99 -6.25
CA SER A 78 18.17 -6.16 -6.11
C SER A 78 18.57 -6.75 -7.47
N THR A 79 17.72 -6.68 -8.48
CA THR A 79 18.10 -7.07 -9.85
C THR A 79 19.20 -6.17 -10.41
N ILE A 80 19.11 -4.86 -10.20
CA ILE A 80 20.18 -3.92 -10.57
C ILE A 80 21.46 -4.25 -9.81
N ALA A 81 21.36 -4.45 -8.48
CA ALA A 81 22.48 -4.76 -7.60
C ALA A 81 23.28 -5.99 -8.06
N TYR A 82 22.62 -6.98 -8.67
CA TYR A 82 23.27 -8.16 -9.23
C TYR A 82 24.24 -7.79 -10.36
N PHE A 83 23.78 -6.96 -11.31
CA PHE A 83 24.58 -6.57 -12.46
C PHE A 83 25.75 -5.66 -12.12
N ILE A 84 25.65 -4.90 -11.04
CA ILE A 84 26.75 -4.09 -10.50
C ILE A 84 27.58 -4.84 -9.43
N LYS A 85 27.39 -6.17 -9.32
CA LYS A 85 28.20 -7.08 -8.48
C LYS A 85 28.16 -6.77 -6.98
N VAL A 86 27.06 -6.23 -6.46
CA VAL A 86 26.87 -6.05 -5.01
C VAL A 86 26.65 -7.42 -4.35
N PRO A 87 27.36 -7.78 -3.27
CA PRO A 87 27.15 -9.05 -2.57
C PRO A 87 25.72 -9.22 -2.03
N LEU A 88 25.18 -10.44 -2.05
CA LEU A 88 23.82 -10.72 -1.56
C LEU A 88 23.59 -10.24 -0.12
N CYS A 89 24.58 -10.37 0.76
CA CYS A 89 24.46 -9.89 2.14
C CYS A 89 24.23 -8.37 2.23
N ALA A 90 24.85 -7.58 1.34
CA ALA A 90 24.65 -6.15 1.27
C ALA A 90 23.28 -5.80 0.67
N VAL A 91 22.82 -6.57 -0.33
CA VAL A 91 21.46 -6.43 -0.89
C VAL A 91 20.39 -6.67 0.19
N VAL A 92 20.53 -7.76 0.95
CA VAL A 92 19.59 -8.08 2.05
C VAL A 92 19.59 -6.94 3.06
N LYS A 93 20.77 -6.53 3.56
CA LYS A 93 20.88 -5.41 4.51
C LYS A 93 20.22 -4.13 3.99
N GLY A 94 20.43 -3.79 2.72
CA GLY A 94 19.83 -2.60 2.10
C GLY A 94 18.30 -2.67 1.99
N ILE A 95 17.74 -3.84 1.72
CA ILE A 95 16.28 -4.04 1.71
C ILE A 95 15.72 -3.94 3.14
N GLU A 96 16.39 -4.56 4.11
CA GLU A 96 15.95 -4.58 5.51
C GLU A 96 16.11 -3.21 6.19
N SER A 97 17.05 -2.37 5.74
CA SER A 97 17.25 -1.01 6.24
C SER A 97 16.29 0.03 5.66
N TYR A 98 15.40 -0.35 4.72
CA TYR A 98 14.42 0.57 4.16
C TYR A 98 13.46 1.08 5.26
N THR A 99 13.32 2.39 5.39
CA THR A 99 12.46 3.01 6.41
C THR A 99 11.15 3.58 5.87
N GLY A 100 11.01 3.71 4.54
CA GLY A 100 9.86 4.36 3.93
C GLY A 100 10.20 5.74 3.36
N PHE A 101 9.17 6.39 2.84
CA PHE A 101 9.16 7.80 2.52
C PHE A 101 7.86 8.39 3.06
N ASP A 102 7.89 9.68 3.38
CA ASP A 102 6.73 10.39 3.89
C ASP A 102 5.51 10.19 2.98
N ASN A 103 4.39 9.79 3.59
CA ASN A 103 3.09 9.65 2.92
C ASN A 103 3.08 8.66 1.74
N ARG A 104 3.99 7.67 1.73
CA ARG A 104 4.04 6.59 0.72
C ARG A 104 3.90 5.22 1.39
N PHE A 105 2.66 4.91 1.79
CA PHE A 105 2.31 3.73 2.58
C PHE A 105 3.13 3.62 3.88
N GLU A 106 3.27 4.75 4.55
CA GLU A 106 4.11 4.93 5.73
C GLU A 106 3.35 4.59 7.01
N GLN A 107 3.95 3.78 7.88
CA GLN A 107 3.32 3.38 9.15
C GLN A 107 3.73 4.35 10.26
N LYS A 108 2.76 4.98 10.90
CA LYS A 108 2.97 5.88 12.05
C LYS A 108 2.11 5.45 13.23
N PRO A 109 2.63 5.53 14.46
CA PRO A 109 1.79 5.37 15.65
C PRO A 109 0.78 6.51 15.73
N LEU A 110 -0.46 6.18 16.09
CA LEU A 110 -1.49 7.15 16.45
C LEU A 110 -1.27 7.64 17.88
N LYS A 111 -1.73 8.87 18.16
CA LYS A 111 -1.77 9.47 19.51
C LYS A 111 -2.54 8.58 20.49
N ASN A 112 -2.30 8.80 21.78
CA ASN A 112 -3.05 8.17 22.88
C ASN A 112 -3.09 6.63 22.81
N ASN A 113 -2.10 6.01 22.18
CA ASN A 113 -2.06 4.57 21.91
C ASN A 113 -3.32 4.05 21.17
N TRP A 114 -3.91 4.87 20.30
CA TRP A 114 -5.07 4.48 19.48
C TRP A 114 -4.73 3.50 18.35
N GLY A 115 -3.46 3.13 18.20
CA GLY A 115 -2.99 2.12 17.24
C GLY A 115 -2.08 2.70 16.17
N THR A 116 -2.31 2.33 14.91
CA THR A 116 -1.40 2.65 13.80
C THR A 116 -2.16 3.26 12.64
N VAL A 117 -1.59 4.31 12.03
CA VAL A 117 -2.05 4.86 10.76
C VAL A 117 -1.05 4.56 9.65
N ILE A 118 -1.58 4.18 8.50
CA ILE A 118 -0.88 3.99 7.24
C ILE A 118 -1.14 5.24 6.40
N SER A 119 -0.17 6.14 6.37
CA SER A 119 -0.24 7.36 5.56
C SER A 119 0.19 7.07 4.13
N ASP A 120 -0.74 7.21 3.18
CA ASP A 120 -0.48 7.08 1.75
C ASP A 120 -1.08 8.26 0.95
N CYS A 121 -0.86 9.47 1.47
CA CYS A 121 -1.47 10.72 0.99
C CYS A 121 -0.62 11.50 -0.02
N TYR A 122 0.50 10.96 -0.50
CA TYR A 122 1.35 11.67 -1.48
C TYR A 122 0.67 11.77 -2.86
N ASN A 123 0.07 10.67 -3.32
CA ASN A 123 -0.66 10.63 -4.59
C ASN A 123 -1.71 9.50 -4.55
N ALA A 124 -2.78 9.66 -5.32
CA ALA A 124 -3.74 8.62 -5.58
C ALA A 124 -4.09 8.51 -7.06
N ASN A 125 -3.87 7.32 -7.58
CA ASN A 125 -4.38 6.84 -8.86
C ASN A 125 -5.02 5.45 -8.65
N PRO A 126 -5.79 4.94 -9.63
CA PRO A 126 -6.57 3.71 -9.45
C PRO A 126 -5.76 2.48 -9.03
N GLU A 127 -4.59 2.26 -9.65
CA GLU A 127 -3.74 1.12 -9.32
C GLU A 127 -3.09 1.27 -7.94
N SER A 128 -2.66 2.48 -7.57
CA SER A 128 -2.12 2.75 -6.23
C SER A 128 -3.18 2.59 -5.14
N MET A 129 -4.42 3.04 -5.38
CA MET A 129 -5.55 2.86 -4.46
C MET A 129 -5.81 1.37 -4.22
N LYS A 130 -5.90 0.60 -5.31
CA LYS A 130 -6.07 -0.86 -5.25
C LYS A 130 -4.95 -1.52 -4.47
N ALA A 131 -3.69 -1.16 -4.72
CA ALA A 131 -2.54 -1.74 -4.04
C ALA A 131 -2.53 -1.42 -2.54
N ALA A 132 -2.83 -0.17 -2.17
CA ALA A 132 -2.89 0.26 -0.78
C ALA A 132 -4.03 -0.43 0.00
N ILE A 133 -5.25 -0.44 -0.55
CA ILE A 133 -6.40 -1.12 0.06
C ILE A 133 -6.12 -2.62 0.20
N SER A 134 -5.58 -3.26 -0.84
CA SER A 134 -5.25 -4.70 -0.80
C SER A 134 -4.15 -5.03 0.20
N ALA A 135 -3.17 -4.13 0.39
CA ALA A 135 -2.12 -4.30 1.39
C ALA A 135 -2.68 -4.13 2.80
N PHE A 136 -3.48 -3.09 3.02
CA PHE A 136 -4.14 -2.79 4.29
C PHE A 136 -5.09 -3.90 4.74
N ASP A 137 -5.88 -4.46 3.82
CA ASP A 137 -6.79 -5.57 4.10
C ASP A 137 -6.07 -6.82 4.63
N LYS A 138 -4.84 -7.08 4.16
CA LYS A 138 -4.01 -8.22 4.62
C LYS A 138 -3.29 -8.01 5.95
N MET A 139 -3.32 -6.80 6.52
CA MET A 139 -2.64 -6.50 7.79
C MET A 139 -3.51 -6.92 8.96
N ASN A 140 -3.22 -8.04 9.62
CA ASN A 140 -4.06 -8.50 10.73
C ASN A 140 -4.00 -7.52 11.91
N ASN A 141 -5.15 -7.01 12.31
CA ASN A 141 -5.32 -6.21 13.51
C ASN A 141 -6.47 -6.78 14.33
N ASN A 142 -6.33 -6.80 15.66
CA ASN A 142 -7.37 -7.30 16.56
C ASN A 142 -8.42 -6.23 16.91
N GLY A 143 -8.14 -4.96 16.60
CA GLY A 143 -9.13 -3.88 16.73
C GLY A 143 -9.66 -3.41 15.39
N LYS A 144 -10.29 -2.23 15.37
CA LYS A 144 -11.04 -1.75 14.21
C LYS A 144 -10.11 -1.38 13.05
N LYS A 145 -10.46 -1.77 11.82
CA LYS A 145 -9.85 -1.26 10.60
C LYS A 145 -10.70 -0.16 9.98
N ILE A 146 -10.10 1.00 9.77
CA ILE A 146 -10.76 2.19 9.26
C ILE A 146 -10.04 2.64 7.98
N ALA A 147 -10.76 2.82 6.90
CA ALA A 147 -10.21 3.35 5.65
C ALA A 147 -10.73 4.77 5.42
N VAL A 148 -9.85 5.77 5.51
CA VAL A 148 -10.10 7.16 5.14
C VAL A 148 -9.64 7.36 3.69
N ILE A 149 -10.59 7.42 2.78
CA ILE A 149 -10.35 7.39 1.33
C ILE A 149 -10.90 8.66 0.69
N GLY A 150 -10.02 9.46 0.10
CA GLY A 150 -10.41 10.68 -0.60
C GLY A 150 -10.48 10.54 -2.11
N ASP A 151 -10.91 11.62 -2.77
CA ASP A 151 -10.97 11.72 -4.23
C ASP A 151 -9.61 11.41 -4.89
N MET A 152 -9.67 10.73 -6.03
CA MET A 152 -8.57 10.65 -7.00
C MET A 152 -8.72 11.77 -8.03
N LEU A 153 -7.86 12.78 -7.95
CA LEU A 153 -7.86 13.93 -8.85
C LEU A 153 -7.09 13.62 -10.14
N GLU A 154 -7.21 14.50 -11.14
CA GLU A 154 -6.43 14.46 -12.41
C GLU A 154 -6.68 13.22 -13.29
N LEU A 155 -7.87 12.58 -13.17
CA LEU A 155 -8.24 11.40 -13.97
C LEU A 155 -8.95 11.74 -15.30
N GLY A 156 -9.15 13.03 -15.59
CA GLY A 156 -9.89 13.52 -16.76
C GLY A 156 -11.29 12.91 -16.86
N ASP A 157 -11.75 12.66 -18.09
CA ASP A 157 -13.10 12.17 -18.38
C ASP A 157 -13.45 10.81 -17.74
N ARG A 158 -12.46 10.09 -17.19
CA ARG A 158 -12.66 8.78 -16.55
C ARG A 158 -12.78 8.86 -15.03
N GLU A 159 -12.81 10.05 -14.43
CA GLU A 159 -12.89 10.20 -12.97
C GLU A 159 -14.08 9.43 -12.37
N VAL A 160 -15.27 9.53 -12.95
CA VAL A 160 -16.47 8.84 -12.46
C VAL A 160 -16.32 7.33 -12.57
N TYR A 161 -15.78 6.85 -13.69
CA TYR A 161 -15.54 5.43 -13.92
C TYR A 161 -14.60 4.85 -12.85
N TRP A 162 -13.51 5.56 -12.55
CA TRP A 162 -12.52 5.11 -11.59
C TRP A 162 -13.01 5.20 -10.14
N HIS A 163 -13.79 6.22 -9.77
CA HIS A 163 -14.41 6.27 -8.44
C HIS A 163 -15.47 5.16 -8.25
N ARG A 164 -16.25 4.82 -9.28
CA ARG A 164 -17.13 3.64 -9.23
C ARG A 164 -16.34 2.35 -9.03
N ASN A 165 -15.22 2.19 -9.75
CA ASN A 165 -14.35 1.02 -9.57
C ASN A 165 -13.69 0.99 -8.18
N LEU A 166 -13.41 2.13 -7.57
CA LEU A 166 -12.89 2.21 -6.21
C LEU A 166 -13.88 1.59 -5.20
N GLY A 167 -15.19 1.82 -5.36
CA GLY A 167 -16.20 1.17 -4.52
C GLY A 167 -16.19 -0.36 -4.68
N LYS A 168 -16.02 -0.86 -5.91
CA LYS A 168 -15.87 -2.30 -6.17
C LYS A 168 -14.60 -2.90 -5.56
N ILE A 169 -13.53 -2.11 -5.45
CA ILE A 169 -12.28 -2.53 -4.80
C ILE A 169 -12.50 -2.62 -3.29
N LEU A 170 -13.14 -1.62 -2.69
CA LEU A 170 -13.46 -1.60 -1.26
C LEU A 170 -14.39 -2.76 -0.86
N ASN A 171 -15.36 -3.12 -1.70
CA ASN A 171 -16.23 -4.29 -1.45
C ASN A 171 -15.49 -5.63 -1.42
N LYS A 172 -14.24 -5.70 -1.88
CA LYS A 172 -13.41 -6.92 -1.83
C LYS A 172 -12.49 -6.94 -0.61
N ALA A 173 -12.51 -5.91 0.22
CA ALA A 173 -11.68 -5.77 1.40
C ALA A 173 -12.52 -6.13 2.64
N ASP A 174 -12.63 -7.43 2.89
CA ASP A 174 -13.56 -7.99 3.88
C ASP A 174 -13.20 -7.60 5.32
N SER A 175 -11.94 -7.23 5.59
CA SER A 175 -11.49 -6.89 6.93
C SER A 175 -11.73 -5.43 7.34
N ILE A 176 -12.21 -4.57 6.42
CA ILE A 176 -12.42 -3.15 6.69
C ILE A 176 -13.77 -2.93 7.40
N ASN A 177 -13.72 -2.42 8.63
CA ASN A 177 -14.92 -2.22 9.45
C ASN A 177 -15.60 -0.87 9.19
N SER A 178 -14.83 0.18 8.91
CA SER A 178 -15.37 1.53 8.62
C SER A 178 -14.66 2.18 7.43
N ILE A 179 -15.42 2.93 6.64
CA ILE A 179 -14.95 3.69 5.49
C ILE A 179 -15.39 5.15 5.65
N ILE A 180 -14.42 6.05 5.72
CA ILE A 180 -14.63 7.51 5.74
C ILE A 180 -14.24 8.04 4.35
N LEU A 181 -15.24 8.42 3.57
CA LEU A 181 -15.07 8.95 2.22
C LEU A 181 -14.96 10.47 2.24
N VAL A 182 -13.91 11.03 1.63
CA VAL A 182 -13.62 12.48 1.69
C VAL A 182 -13.60 13.11 0.30
N GLY A 183 -14.45 14.11 0.08
CA GLY A 183 -14.50 14.87 -1.16
C GLY A 183 -15.80 14.70 -1.94
N SER A 184 -15.78 15.20 -3.18
CA SER A 184 -16.98 15.36 -3.99
C SER A 184 -17.24 14.18 -4.94
N LEU A 185 -16.18 13.54 -5.45
CA LEU A 185 -16.26 12.44 -6.41
C LEU A 185 -16.47 11.08 -5.71
N VAL A 186 -16.08 10.95 -4.44
CA VAL A 186 -16.33 9.76 -3.62
C VAL A 186 -17.82 9.42 -3.43
N LYS A 187 -18.75 10.31 -3.80
CA LYS A 187 -20.17 9.95 -3.93
C LYS A 187 -20.41 8.80 -4.92
N TYR A 188 -19.59 8.73 -5.99
CA TYR A 188 -19.63 7.64 -6.96
C TYR A 188 -19.02 6.35 -6.41
N THR A 189 -18.03 6.47 -5.53
CA THR A 189 -17.49 5.34 -4.74
C THR A 189 -18.57 4.79 -3.83
N GLN A 190 -19.23 5.67 -3.05
CA GLN A 190 -20.29 5.32 -2.10
C GLN A 190 -21.44 4.58 -2.79
N GLY A 191 -21.89 5.07 -3.95
CA GLY A 191 -22.99 4.44 -4.71
C GLY A 191 -22.70 3.04 -5.24
N MET A 192 -21.45 2.56 -5.13
CA MET A 192 -21.05 1.20 -5.52
C MET A 192 -20.74 0.30 -4.31
N LEU A 193 -20.77 0.84 -3.08
CA LEU A 193 -20.49 0.05 -1.88
C LEU A 193 -21.68 -0.86 -1.55
N LEU A 194 -21.38 -2.11 -1.23
CA LEU A 194 -22.33 -3.15 -0.84
C LEU A 194 -22.02 -3.69 0.55
N SER A 195 -20.94 -3.22 1.20
CA SER A 195 -20.42 -3.84 2.42
C SER A 195 -21.23 -3.50 3.66
N ASP A 196 -21.16 -4.39 4.65
CA ASP A 196 -21.68 -4.18 6.00
C ASP A 196 -20.85 -3.16 6.81
N SER A 197 -19.79 -2.58 6.21
CA SER A 197 -18.95 -1.57 6.85
C SER A 197 -19.75 -0.30 7.12
N SER A 198 -19.46 0.39 8.23
CA SER A 198 -20.00 1.74 8.42
C SER A 198 -19.39 2.67 7.37
N VAL A 199 -20.23 3.37 6.60
CA VAL A 199 -19.76 4.33 5.58
C VAL A 199 -20.19 5.73 5.95
N THR A 200 -19.24 6.64 6.08
CA THR A 200 -19.49 8.06 6.30
C THR A 200 -18.85 8.85 5.17
N ARG A 201 -19.59 9.76 4.55
CA ARG A 201 -19.05 10.66 3.52
C ARG A 201 -19.04 12.09 4.06
N VAL A 202 -17.90 12.75 3.92
CA VAL A 202 -17.64 14.10 4.39
C VAL A 202 -17.05 14.95 3.27
N SER A 203 -17.12 16.26 3.41
CA SER A 203 -16.71 17.20 2.38
C SER A 203 -15.20 17.45 2.36
N ASP A 204 -14.58 17.50 3.54
CA ASP A 204 -13.17 17.88 3.71
C ASP A 204 -12.44 17.07 4.80
N TRP A 205 -11.16 17.34 4.95
CA TRP A 205 -10.30 16.61 5.89
C TRP A 205 -10.58 16.97 7.35
N GLN A 206 -11.15 18.15 7.63
CA GLN A 206 -11.51 18.59 8.98
C GLN A 206 -12.74 17.84 9.50
N GLU A 207 -13.73 17.63 8.65
CA GLU A 207 -14.87 16.76 8.96
C GLU A 207 -14.42 15.31 9.11
N ALA A 208 -13.53 14.84 8.23
CA ALA A 208 -12.95 13.49 8.34
C ALA A 208 -12.17 13.30 9.66
N GLU A 209 -11.44 14.31 10.11
CA GLU A 209 -10.74 14.30 11.40
C GLU A 209 -11.71 14.08 12.57
N LYS A 210 -12.83 14.82 12.59
CA LYS A 210 -13.84 14.67 13.66
C LYS A 210 -14.40 13.26 13.71
N VAL A 211 -14.84 12.72 12.57
CA VAL A 211 -15.38 11.36 12.47
C VAL A 211 -14.34 10.32 12.88
N LEU A 212 -13.10 10.46 12.38
CA LEU A 212 -12.02 9.52 12.72
C LEU A 212 -11.71 9.55 14.22
N LEU A 213 -11.62 10.72 14.84
CA LEU A 213 -11.33 10.84 16.27
C LEU A 213 -12.41 10.20 17.15
N GLU A 214 -13.68 10.22 16.73
CA GLU A 214 -14.76 9.52 17.42
C GLU A 214 -14.59 8.00 17.34
N GLU A 215 -14.23 7.48 16.16
CA GLU A 215 -14.00 6.05 15.98
C GLU A 215 -12.75 5.54 16.70
N LEU A 216 -11.68 6.34 16.77
CA LEU A 216 -10.40 5.96 17.38
C LEU A 216 -10.49 5.77 18.90
N LYS A 217 -11.34 6.56 19.58
CA LYS A 217 -11.51 6.47 21.05
C LYS A 217 -11.96 5.09 21.53
N ALA A 218 -12.56 4.29 20.64
CA ALA A 218 -13.19 3.04 21.00
C ALA A 218 -12.23 1.82 20.95
N SER A 219 -11.09 1.88 20.25
CA SER A 219 -10.25 0.68 20.07
C SER A 219 -8.83 0.95 19.56
N ASN A 220 -7.93 -0.03 19.76
CA ASN A 220 -6.64 -0.12 19.09
C ASN A 220 -6.83 -0.33 17.58
N SER A 221 -6.90 0.77 16.84
CA SER A 221 -7.34 0.82 15.45
C SER A 221 -6.17 0.75 14.48
N LEU A 222 -6.41 0.18 13.31
CA LEU A 222 -5.52 0.28 12.16
C LEU A 222 -6.21 1.15 11.12
N VAL A 223 -5.59 2.27 10.75
CA VAL A 223 -6.19 3.27 9.86
C VAL A 223 -5.40 3.35 8.56
N LEU A 224 -6.06 3.31 7.41
CA LEU A 224 -5.46 3.69 6.13
C LEU A 224 -5.94 5.10 5.78
N VAL A 225 -5.04 6.00 5.43
CA VAL A 225 -5.39 7.32 4.90
C VAL A 225 -4.79 7.47 3.51
N LYS A 226 -5.65 7.61 2.49
CA LYS A 226 -5.22 7.70 1.10
C LYS A 226 -6.12 8.62 0.27
N ALA A 227 -5.52 9.57 -0.42
CA ALA A 227 -6.18 10.45 -1.37
C ALA A 227 -5.15 11.10 -2.31
N SER A 228 -5.62 11.79 -3.34
CA SER A 228 -4.76 12.74 -4.05
C SER A 228 -4.35 13.89 -3.12
N HIS A 229 -3.16 14.44 -3.33
CA HIS A 229 -2.60 15.49 -2.46
C HIS A 229 -3.53 16.71 -2.30
N GLY A 230 -4.28 17.08 -3.35
CA GLY A 230 -5.24 18.19 -3.30
C GLY A 230 -6.37 18.04 -2.26
N ILE A 231 -6.63 16.83 -1.77
CA ILE A 231 -7.63 16.57 -0.71
C ILE A 231 -7.06 16.88 0.69
N SER A 232 -5.75 17.10 0.82
CA SER A 232 -5.07 17.51 2.05
C SER A 232 -5.22 16.53 3.22
N LEU A 233 -5.40 15.23 2.96
CA LEU A 233 -5.50 14.22 4.04
C LEU A 233 -4.18 14.04 4.82
N ASP A 234 -3.05 14.50 4.29
CA ASP A 234 -1.79 14.61 5.03
C ASP A 234 -1.93 15.53 6.26
N LYS A 235 -2.78 16.56 6.20
CA LYS A 235 -3.08 17.43 7.35
C LYS A 235 -3.85 16.69 8.43
N LEU A 236 -4.81 15.85 8.04
CA LEU A 236 -5.52 14.96 8.97
C LEU A 236 -4.53 14.01 9.66
N VAL A 237 -3.63 13.38 8.89
CA VAL A 237 -2.60 12.49 9.44
C VAL A 237 -1.77 13.24 10.50
N ALA A 238 -1.32 14.46 10.20
CA ALA A 238 -0.55 15.28 11.15
C ALA A 238 -1.28 15.58 12.48
N LYS A 239 -2.62 15.53 12.50
CA LYS A 239 -3.41 15.74 13.72
C LYS A 239 -3.49 14.51 14.61
N VAL A 240 -3.42 13.32 14.03
CA VAL A 240 -3.68 12.04 14.73
C VAL A 240 -2.43 11.23 15.03
N VAL A 241 -1.28 11.53 14.43
CA VAL A 241 0.00 10.85 14.70
C VAL A 241 0.67 11.34 15.99
N ALA A 242 1.31 10.42 16.72
CA ALA A 242 2.00 10.71 17.98
C ALA A 242 3.17 11.69 17.84
#